data_AF-A0A7C2U5D4-F1
#
_entry.id   AF-A0A7C2U5D4-F1
#
_cell.length_a   1.000
_cell.length_b   1.000
_cell.length_c   1.000
_cell.angle_alpha   90.00
_cell.angle_beta   90.00
_cell.angle_gamma   90.00
#
_symmetry.space_group_name_H-M   'P 1'
#
loop_
_entity.id
_entity.type
_entity.pdbx_description
1 polymer ?
#
loop_
_entity_poly.entity_id
_entity_poly.type
_entity_poly.pdbx_seq_one_letter_code
_entity_poly.pdbx_strand_id
1 'polypeptide(L)'
;MKFKESWEKYKRLWRWRFAVFILLAVTFLILDGAFAYPHIYAVTAYILFITLFIVFVHLHYHETPDPFEVPDLTFPPAKNTAKKFDLAQILLQEFDYVKETAGQAMNDRLTLVNYFLLSAGVVMAGFGLMISEEGGAKFAYRYEVVITLSLIFNSVGWVYFMQIVRLRQAWCESARAMNHLKMLFAKHCNFSLAASSAGFRWKIQSIPRAEKKMTVFYLSALLISILSAAAIGLASTIMLSINLLHESDEQHQYLDIPLMYPLIGFGLALFHLIFQMSMYTVLLEEPATVKNEVKSNEEVKPSSPRLKKARQNPG
;
A
#
# COMPACT_ATOMS: atom_id res chain seq x y z
N MET A 1 15.11 -28.48 1.80
CA MET A 1 14.40 -27.35 1.17
C MET A 1 13.15 -26.94 1.96
N LYS A 2 12.22 -27.86 2.26
CA LYS A 2 10.99 -27.59 3.05
C LYS A 2 11.21 -26.86 4.39
N PHE A 3 12.27 -27.17 5.14
CA PHE A 3 12.56 -26.50 6.41
C PHE A 3 12.88 -25.00 6.24
N LYS A 4 13.64 -24.64 5.20
CA LYS A 4 14.02 -23.24 4.93
C LYS A 4 12.79 -22.39 4.53
N GLU A 5 11.86 -22.97 3.77
CA GLU A 5 10.59 -22.33 3.43
C GLU A 5 9.68 -22.14 4.64
N SER A 6 9.55 -23.18 5.48
CA SER A 6 8.78 -23.08 6.72
C SER A 6 9.36 -22.03 7.67
N TRP A 7 10.69 -21.94 7.76
CA TRP A 7 11.38 -20.97 8.59
C TRP A 7 11.19 -19.53 8.10
N GLU A 8 11.29 -19.27 6.80
CA GLU A 8 11.03 -17.93 6.24
C GLU A 8 9.57 -17.50 6.39
N LYS A 9 8.62 -18.43 6.25
CA LYS A 9 7.20 -18.18 6.55
C LYS A 9 7.01 -17.80 8.01
N TYR A 10 7.61 -18.55 8.94
CA TYR A 10 7.52 -18.29 10.37
C TYR A 10 8.17 -16.95 10.77
N LYS A 11 9.37 -16.67 10.27
CA LYS A 11 10.10 -15.41 10.52
C LYS A 11 9.30 -14.20 10.05
N ARG A 12 8.61 -14.31 8.91
CA ARG A 12 7.76 -13.22 8.39
C ARG A 12 6.52 -13.02 9.25
N LEU A 13 5.81 -14.11 9.58
CA LEU A 13 4.65 -14.06 10.48
C LEU A 13 5.03 -13.48 11.85
N TRP A 14 6.22 -13.81 12.34
CA TRP A 14 6.74 -13.30 13.60
C TRP A 14 7.09 -11.81 13.53
N ARG A 15 7.74 -11.35 12.46
CA ARG A 15 7.99 -9.90 12.24
C ARG A 15 6.68 -9.11 12.16
N TRP A 16 5.66 -9.68 11.50
CA TRP A 16 4.32 -9.12 11.43
C TRP A 16 3.68 -8.96 12.80
N ARG A 17 3.59 -10.07 13.54
CA ARG A 17 3.03 -10.09 14.89
C ARG A 17 3.78 -9.17 15.83
N PHE A 18 5.10 -9.10 15.72
CA PHE A 18 5.93 -8.21 16.52
C PHE A 18 5.72 -6.73 16.18
N ALA A 19 5.58 -6.38 14.89
CA ALA A 19 5.28 -5.01 14.48
C ALA A 19 3.88 -4.57 14.95
N VAL A 20 2.87 -5.42 14.81
CA VAL A 20 1.51 -5.16 15.31
C VAL A 20 1.53 -5.07 16.84
N PHE A 21 2.27 -5.92 17.53
CA PHE A 21 2.41 -5.87 18.98
C PHE A 21 3.07 -4.59 19.46
N ILE A 22 4.18 -4.17 18.84
CA ILE A 22 4.83 -2.88 19.17
C ILE A 22 3.85 -1.74 18.93
N LEU A 23 3.13 -1.76 17.82
CA LEU A 23 2.16 -0.73 17.49
C LEU A 23 1.07 -0.63 18.55
N LEU A 24 0.45 -1.76 18.92
CA LEU A 24 -0.56 -1.83 19.97
C LEU A 24 0.00 -1.40 21.33
N ALA A 25 1.23 -1.79 21.67
CA ALA A 25 1.89 -1.38 22.90
C ALA A 25 2.12 0.13 22.94
N VAL A 26 2.60 0.73 21.84
CA VAL A 26 2.76 2.19 21.73
C VAL A 26 1.41 2.88 21.83
N THR A 27 0.36 2.38 21.16
CA THR A 27 -0.98 2.94 21.28
C THR A 27 -1.52 2.83 22.70
N PHE A 28 -1.23 1.72 23.39
CA PHE A 28 -1.63 1.53 24.79
C PHE A 28 -0.89 2.49 25.73
N LEU A 29 0.40 2.74 25.50
CA LEU A 29 1.17 3.76 26.24
C LEU A 29 0.63 5.18 25.99
N ILE A 30 0.20 5.48 24.75
CA ILE A 30 -0.46 6.76 24.44
C ILE A 30 -1.83 6.84 25.15
N LEU A 31 -2.56 5.73 25.23
CA LEU A 31 -3.84 5.65 25.93
C LEU A 31 -3.68 5.81 27.45
N ASP A 32 -2.64 5.22 28.04
CA ASP A 32 -2.27 5.39 29.44
C ASP A 32 -1.92 6.86 29.74
N GLY A 33 -1.12 7.49 28.88
CA GLY A 33 -0.89 8.94 28.93
C GLY A 33 -2.18 9.76 28.78
N ALA A 34 -3.15 9.28 27.99
CA ALA A 34 -4.44 9.93 27.83
C ALA A 34 -5.34 9.82 29.08
N PHE A 35 -5.13 8.84 29.97
CA PHE A 35 -5.80 8.84 31.28
C PHE A 35 -5.33 9.99 32.17
N ALA A 36 -4.08 10.43 32.04
CA ALA A 36 -3.59 11.62 32.72
C ALA A 36 -4.15 12.92 32.12
N TYR A 37 -4.60 12.88 30.87
CA TYR A 37 -5.16 14.02 30.13
C TYR A 37 -6.49 13.63 29.47
N PRO A 38 -7.61 13.60 30.21
CA PRO A 38 -8.90 13.07 29.73
C PRO A 38 -9.39 13.75 28.45
N HIS A 39 -8.90 14.95 28.18
CA HIS A 39 -9.23 15.73 27.00
C HIS A 39 -8.60 15.22 25.71
N ILE A 40 -7.54 14.41 25.68
CA ILE A 40 -7.03 13.82 24.42
C ILE A 40 -7.72 12.49 24.09
N TYR A 41 -8.62 12.02 24.95
CA TYR A 41 -9.21 10.69 24.85
C TYR A 41 -9.90 10.45 23.50
N ALA A 42 -10.61 11.44 22.94
CA ALA A 42 -11.29 11.24 21.67
C ALA A 42 -10.33 11.02 20.49
N VAL A 43 -9.23 11.80 20.40
CA VAL A 43 -8.21 11.63 19.36
C VAL A 43 -7.46 10.32 19.55
N THR A 44 -7.08 9.98 20.78
CA THR A 44 -6.38 8.72 21.06
C THR A 44 -7.27 7.50 20.82
N ALA A 45 -8.54 7.55 21.24
CA ALA A 45 -9.52 6.50 20.97
C ALA A 45 -9.79 6.35 19.47
N TYR A 46 -9.84 7.46 18.72
CA TYR A 46 -9.93 7.42 17.27
C TYR A 46 -8.70 6.74 16.64
N ILE A 47 -7.48 7.10 17.08
CA ILE A 47 -6.24 6.47 16.58
C ILE A 47 -6.25 4.97 16.89
N LEU A 48 -6.63 4.57 18.10
CA LEU A 48 -6.77 3.15 18.46
C LEU A 48 -7.80 2.46 17.57
N PHE A 49 -8.97 3.06 17.38
CA PHE A 49 -10.03 2.50 16.55
C PHE A 49 -9.57 2.29 15.11
N ILE A 50 -8.97 3.31 14.48
CA ILE A 50 -8.52 3.18 13.09
C ILE A 50 -7.39 2.14 12.98
N THR A 51 -6.48 2.09 13.95
CA THR A 51 -5.43 1.06 14.00
C THR A 51 -6.02 -0.35 14.09
N LEU A 52 -6.97 -0.58 15.01
CA LEU A 52 -7.63 -1.87 15.15
C LEU A 52 -8.42 -2.23 13.89
N PHE A 53 -9.12 -1.27 13.29
CA PHE A 53 -9.85 -1.46 12.05
C PHE A 53 -8.93 -1.85 10.88
N ILE A 54 -7.77 -1.19 10.73
CA ILE A 54 -6.81 -1.52 9.68
C ILE A 54 -6.21 -2.91 9.89
N VAL A 55 -5.86 -3.26 11.14
CA VAL A 55 -5.38 -4.60 11.46
C VAL A 55 -6.45 -5.64 11.14
N PHE A 56 -7.70 -5.38 11.50
CA PHE A 56 -8.82 -6.25 11.18
C PHE A 56 -9.00 -6.43 9.67
N VAL A 57 -9.04 -5.34 8.89
CA VAL A 57 -9.15 -5.38 7.42
C VAL A 57 -7.98 -6.16 6.82
N HIS A 58 -6.76 -5.93 7.30
CA HIS A 58 -5.58 -6.64 6.82
C HIS A 58 -5.66 -8.15 7.10
N LEU A 59 -6.05 -8.54 8.31
CA LEU A 59 -6.22 -9.95 8.68
C LEU A 59 -7.27 -10.63 7.80
N HIS A 60 -8.43 -9.98 7.62
CA HIS A 60 -9.50 -10.52 6.78
C HIS A 60 -9.11 -10.59 5.30
N TYR A 61 -8.35 -9.61 4.81
CA TYR A 61 -7.88 -9.60 3.42
C TYR A 61 -6.83 -10.68 3.14
N HIS A 62 -6.00 -11.03 4.11
CA HIS A 62 -5.01 -12.09 3.94
C HIS A 62 -5.55 -13.51 4.09
N GLU A 63 -6.81 -13.66 4.50
CA GLU A 63 -7.48 -14.96 4.55
C GLU A 63 -8.00 -15.42 3.18
N THR A 64 -8.02 -14.56 2.15
CA THR A 64 -8.35 -15.03 0.80
C THR A 64 -7.28 -16.00 0.31
N PRO A 65 -7.68 -17.20 -0.18
CA PRO A 65 -6.76 -18.28 -0.52
C PRO A 65 -5.72 -17.84 -1.56
N ASP A 66 -4.55 -18.49 -1.49
CA ASP A 66 -3.43 -18.32 -2.43
C ASP A 66 -3.94 -18.20 -3.88
N PRO A 67 -3.28 -17.38 -4.72
CA PRO A 67 -3.69 -17.18 -6.11
C PRO A 67 -3.95 -18.54 -6.73
N PHE A 68 -5.17 -18.72 -7.26
CA PHE A 68 -5.66 -19.94 -7.91
C PHE A 68 -4.49 -20.77 -8.40
N GLU A 69 -4.23 -21.92 -7.74
CA GLU A 69 -3.29 -22.89 -8.27
C GLU A 69 -3.76 -23.22 -9.68
N VAL A 70 -3.11 -22.62 -10.68
CA VAL A 70 -3.42 -22.92 -12.07
C VAL A 70 -3.05 -24.38 -12.21
N PRO A 71 -4.03 -25.28 -12.45
CA PRO A 71 -3.71 -26.68 -12.63
C PRO A 71 -2.62 -26.77 -13.70
N ASP A 72 -1.63 -27.64 -13.52
CA ASP A 72 -0.60 -27.84 -14.54
C ASP A 72 -1.28 -28.40 -15.79
N LEU A 73 -1.74 -27.48 -16.65
CA LEU A 73 -2.44 -27.77 -17.88
C LEU A 73 -1.40 -28.31 -18.84
N THR A 74 -1.20 -29.62 -18.77
CA THR A 74 -0.48 -30.38 -19.78
C THR A 74 -1.33 -30.34 -21.05
N PHE A 75 -1.10 -29.32 -21.88
CA PHE A 75 -1.75 -29.24 -23.18
C PHE A 75 -1.29 -30.46 -24.00
N PRO A 76 -2.19 -31.38 -24.40
CA PRO A 76 -1.81 -32.47 -25.28
C PRO A 76 -1.22 -31.87 -26.57
N PRO A 77 -0.14 -32.45 -27.12
CA PRO A 77 0.46 -31.95 -28.35
C PRO A 77 -0.63 -31.90 -29.43
N ALA A 78 -0.93 -30.71 -29.92
CA ALA A 78 -2.02 -30.47 -30.86
C ALA A 78 -1.79 -31.29 -32.15
N LYS A 79 -2.45 -32.44 -32.27
CA LYS A 79 -2.38 -33.32 -33.46
C LYS A 79 -3.03 -32.70 -34.71
N ASN A 80 -3.87 -31.67 -34.55
CA ASN A 80 -4.54 -30.97 -35.65
C ASN A 80 -4.15 -29.48 -35.71
N THR A 81 -3.54 -29.09 -36.82
CA THR A 81 -3.11 -27.71 -37.13
C THR A 81 -4.28 -26.73 -37.22
N ALA A 82 -5.49 -27.18 -37.53
CA ALA A 82 -6.69 -26.34 -37.63
C ALA A 82 -7.14 -25.70 -36.30
N LYS A 83 -6.77 -26.27 -35.14
CA LYS A 83 -7.08 -25.70 -33.80
C LYS A 83 -6.01 -24.76 -33.25
N LYS A 84 -4.87 -24.59 -33.93
CA LYS A 84 -3.81 -23.65 -33.49
C LYS A 84 -4.19 -22.18 -33.66
N PHE A 85 -5.12 -21.88 -34.57
CA PHE A 85 -5.50 -20.51 -34.90
C PHE A 85 -6.39 -19.85 -33.83
N ASP A 86 -6.97 -20.63 -32.92
CA ASP A 86 -7.87 -20.12 -31.87
C ASP A 86 -7.10 -19.69 -30.61
N LEU A 87 -6.13 -20.50 -30.15
CA LEU A 87 -5.40 -20.21 -28.91
C LEU A 87 -4.54 -18.94 -29.00
N ALA A 88 -3.85 -18.72 -30.13
CA ALA A 88 -3.02 -17.52 -30.30
C ALA A 88 -3.87 -16.25 -30.25
N GLN A 89 -5.07 -16.28 -30.82
CA GLN A 89 -6.01 -15.16 -30.79
C GLN A 89 -6.56 -14.93 -29.38
N ILE A 90 -6.95 -16.00 -28.67
CA ILE A 90 -7.40 -15.92 -27.28
C ILE A 90 -6.30 -15.34 -26.38
N LEU A 91 -5.06 -15.81 -26.51
CA LEU A 91 -3.93 -15.30 -25.72
C LEU A 91 -3.62 -13.83 -26.03
N LEU A 92 -3.78 -13.42 -27.28
CA LEU A 92 -3.60 -12.03 -27.67
C LEU A 92 -4.71 -11.13 -27.08
N GLN A 93 -5.96 -11.57 -27.14
CA GLN A 93 -7.09 -10.86 -26.54
C GLN A 93 -6.95 -10.75 -25.02
N GLU A 94 -6.55 -11.84 -24.36
CA GLU A 94 -6.26 -11.84 -22.92
C GLU A 94 -5.10 -10.89 -22.59
N PHE A 95 -4.04 -10.90 -23.40
CA PHE A 95 -2.92 -9.98 -23.23
C PHE A 95 -3.36 -8.52 -23.33
N ASP A 96 -4.20 -8.18 -24.31
CA ASP A 96 -4.73 -6.83 -24.49
C ASP A 96 -5.66 -6.42 -23.34
N TYR A 97 -6.50 -7.33 -22.85
CA TYR A 97 -7.34 -7.10 -21.67
C TYR A 97 -6.50 -6.78 -20.42
N VAL A 98 -5.47 -7.58 -20.14
CA VAL A 98 -4.60 -7.38 -18.97
C VAL A 98 -3.77 -6.08 -19.13
N LYS A 99 -3.31 -5.77 -20.35
CA LYS A 99 -2.61 -4.52 -20.65
C LYS A 99 -3.50 -3.31 -20.38
N GLU A 100 -4.75 -3.35 -20.82
CA GLU A 100 -5.72 -2.29 -20.60
C GLU A 100 -6.02 -2.11 -19.11
N THR A 101 -6.22 -3.22 -18.39
CA THR A 101 -6.41 -3.22 -16.92
C THR A 101 -5.24 -2.57 -16.19
N ALA A 102 -4.00 -2.87 -16.58
CA ALA A 102 -2.81 -2.21 -16.03
C ALA A 102 -2.78 -0.70 -16.34
N GLY A 103 -3.19 -0.31 -17.54
CA GLY A 103 -3.30 1.10 -17.95
C GLY A 103 -4.35 1.85 -17.13
N GLN A 104 -5.54 1.26 -16.96
CA GLN A 104 -6.63 1.82 -16.16
C GLN A 104 -6.20 2.02 -14.70
N ALA A 105 -5.57 1.02 -14.07
CA ALA A 105 -5.08 1.16 -12.70
C ALA A 105 -4.08 2.32 -12.52
N MET A 106 -3.28 2.63 -13.56
CA MET A 106 -2.34 3.75 -13.55
C MET A 106 -3.05 5.11 -13.70
N ASN A 107 -4.08 5.17 -14.56
CA ASN A 107 -4.88 6.37 -14.79
C ASN A 107 -5.78 6.69 -13.58
N ASP A 108 -6.45 5.69 -13.03
CA ASP A 108 -7.31 5.82 -11.85
C ASP A 108 -6.53 6.37 -10.65
N ARG A 109 -5.27 5.96 -10.49
CA ARG A 109 -4.40 6.51 -9.45
C ARG A 109 -4.27 8.03 -9.57
N LEU A 110 -4.04 8.56 -10.78
CA LEU A 110 -3.90 10.00 -10.97
C LEU A 110 -5.21 10.73 -10.64
N THR A 111 -6.34 10.18 -11.11
CA THR A 111 -7.67 10.70 -10.84
C THR A 111 -7.97 10.74 -9.34
N LEU A 112 -7.69 9.66 -8.61
CA LEU A 112 -7.88 9.60 -7.16
C LEU A 112 -7.02 10.61 -6.40
N VAL A 113 -5.75 10.76 -6.78
CA VAL A 113 -4.86 11.76 -6.14
C VAL A 113 -5.37 13.17 -6.37
N ASN A 114 -5.87 13.48 -7.57
CA ASN A 114 -6.42 14.79 -7.88
C ASN A 114 -7.70 15.08 -7.06
N TYR A 115 -8.60 14.11 -6.92
CA TYR A 115 -9.79 14.27 -6.08
C TYR A 115 -9.44 14.41 -4.60
N PHE A 116 -8.43 13.68 -4.12
CA PHE A 116 -7.93 13.84 -2.77
C PHE A 116 -7.35 15.23 -2.53
N LEU A 117 -6.54 15.75 -3.45
CA LEU A 117 -5.97 17.10 -3.36
C LEU A 117 -7.04 18.20 -3.41
N LEU A 118 -8.05 18.05 -4.26
CA LEU A 118 -9.19 18.95 -4.29
C LEU A 118 -9.93 18.94 -2.93
N SER A 119 -10.20 17.76 -2.39
CA SER A 119 -10.85 17.59 -1.09
C SER A 119 -10.01 18.21 0.04
N ALA A 120 -8.69 18.02 0.00
CA ALA A 120 -7.75 18.63 0.94
C ALA A 120 -7.81 20.16 0.85
N GLY A 121 -7.84 20.73 -0.36
CA GLY A 121 -7.99 22.17 -0.57
C GLY A 121 -9.26 22.75 0.06
N VAL A 122 -10.41 22.07 -0.12
CA VAL A 122 -11.68 22.46 0.48
C VAL A 122 -11.62 22.41 2.01
N VAL A 123 -11.07 21.34 2.58
CA VAL A 123 -10.92 21.19 4.03
C VAL A 123 -9.98 22.28 4.61
N MET A 124 -8.86 22.54 3.94
CA MET A 124 -7.92 23.59 4.36
C MET A 124 -8.55 24.99 4.29
N ALA A 125 -9.36 25.28 3.27
CA ALA A 125 -10.12 26.53 3.21
C ALA A 125 -11.13 26.63 4.37
N GLY A 126 -11.82 25.52 4.70
CA GLY A 126 -12.69 25.43 5.87
C GLY A 126 -11.96 25.70 7.19
N PHE A 127 -10.76 25.15 7.36
CA PHE A 127 -9.92 25.44 8.53
C PHE A 127 -9.55 26.92 8.60
N GLY A 128 -9.13 27.52 7.49
CA GLY A 128 -8.81 28.95 7.42
C GLY A 128 -9.99 29.83 7.84
N LEU A 129 -11.20 29.49 7.37
CA LEU A 129 -12.42 30.21 7.75
C LEU A 129 -12.69 30.09 9.26
N MET A 130 -12.59 28.87 9.83
CA MET A 130 -12.90 28.62 11.24
C MET A 130 -11.87 29.23 12.20
N ILE A 131 -10.61 29.34 11.77
CA ILE A 131 -9.53 29.93 12.56
C ILE A 131 -9.50 31.45 12.44
N SER A 132 -10.01 32.02 11.34
CA SER A 132 -10.02 33.48 11.15
C SER A 132 -10.86 34.19 12.22
N GLU A 133 -10.43 35.39 12.64
CA GLU A 133 -11.14 36.17 13.66
C GLU A 133 -12.57 36.50 13.23
N GLU A 134 -12.76 36.94 11.99
CA GLU A 134 -14.07 37.31 11.44
C GLU A 134 -14.98 36.09 11.22
N GLY A 135 -14.43 34.99 10.69
CA GLY A 135 -15.18 33.79 10.38
C GLY A 135 -15.53 32.97 11.63
N GLY A 136 -14.55 32.80 12.52
CA GLY A 136 -14.68 31.98 13.72
C GLY A 136 -15.46 32.65 14.85
N ALA A 137 -15.49 33.99 14.95
CA ALA A 137 -16.18 34.69 16.04
C ALA A 137 -17.69 34.39 16.14
N LYS A 138 -18.31 33.92 15.05
CA LYS A 138 -19.74 33.60 15.01
C LYS A 138 -20.06 32.16 15.42
N PHE A 139 -19.06 31.30 15.63
CA PHE A 139 -19.26 29.88 15.89
C PHE A 139 -18.79 29.51 17.30
N ALA A 140 -19.76 29.24 18.19
CA ALA A 140 -19.49 28.81 19.57
C ALA A 140 -18.66 27.51 19.64
N TYR A 141 -18.78 26.63 18.64
CA TYR A 141 -18.12 25.31 18.59
C TYR A 141 -17.03 25.21 17.51
N ARG A 142 -16.35 26.32 17.21
CA ARG A 142 -15.38 26.37 16.09
C ARG A 142 -14.25 25.35 16.22
N TYR A 143 -13.74 25.13 17.43
CA TYR A 143 -12.60 24.23 17.63
C TYR A 143 -13.02 22.75 17.53
N GLU A 144 -14.19 22.42 18.07
CA GLU A 144 -14.81 21.10 17.97
C GLU A 144 -15.12 20.75 16.52
N VAL A 145 -15.60 21.71 15.73
CA VAL A 145 -15.81 21.56 14.28
C VAL A 145 -14.48 21.30 13.57
N VAL A 146 -13.41 22.04 13.88
CA VAL A 146 -12.08 21.82 13.26
C VAL A 146 -11.51 20.45 13.63
N ILE A 147 -11.63 20.02 14.90
CA ILE A 147 -11.21 18.69 15.35
C ILE A 147 -12.00 17.62 14.60
N THR A 148 -13.32 17.73 14.58
CA THR A 148 -14.21 16.76 13.91
C THR A 148 -13.89 16.67 12.42
N LEU A 149 -13.75 17.80 11.74
CA LEU A 149 -13.42 17.86 10.33
C LEU A 149 -12.03 17.27 10.03
N SER A 150 -11.07 17.47 10.93
CA SER A 150 -9.73 16.87 10.82
C SER A 150 -9.76 15.34 10.95
N LEU A 151 -10.56 14.81 11.88
CA LEU A 151 -10.73 13.36 12.05
C LEU A 151 -11.45 12.73 10.85
N ILE A 152 -12.51 13.38 10.35
CA ILE A 152 -13.21 12.95 9.12
C ILE A 152 -12.25 12.95 7.94
N PHE A 153 -11.49 14.04 7.76
CA PHE A 153 -10.52 14.15 6.67
C PHE A 153 -9.44 13.06 6.77
N ASN A 154 -8.96 12.76 7.98
CA ASN A 154 -8.04 11.63 8.18
C ASN A 154 -8.67 10.28 7.81
N SER A 155 -9.93 10.04 8.19
CA SER A 155 -10.66 8.82 7.81
C SER A 155 -10.77 8.68 6.29
N VAL A 156 -11.11 9.77 5.60
CA VAL A 156 -11.12 9.83 4.13
C VAL A 156 -9.72 9.55 3.57
N GLY A 157 -8.69 10.14 4.16
CA GLY A 157 -7.29 9.88 3.81
C GLY A 157 -6.91 8.41 3.85
N TRP A 158 -7.37 7.65 4.84
CA TRP A 158 -7.18 6.20 4.90
C TRP A 158 -7.87 5.46 3.76
N VAL A 159 -9.09 5.84 3.40
CA VAL A 159 -9.80 5.23 2.25
C VAL A 159 -9.01 5.43 0.96
N TYR A 160 -8.57 6.66 0.68
CA TYR A 160 -7.76 6.95 -0.50
C TYR A 160 -6.42 6.23 -0.47
N PHE A 161 -5.76 6.19 0.68
CA PHE A 161 -4.50 5.46 0.88
C PHE A 161 -4.66 3.97 0.54
N MET A 162 -5.71 3.33 1.06
CA MET A 162 -6.00 1.92 0.78
C MET A 162 -6.31 1.68 -0.69
N GLN A 163 -7.03 2.59 -1.35
CA GLN A 163 -7.28 2.51 -2.79
C GLN A 163 -5.99 2.59 -3.61
N ILE A 164 -5.06 3.49 -3.26
CA ILE A 164 -3.75 3.57 -3.93
C ILE A 164 -2.94 2.28 -3.79
N VAL A 165 -2.96 1.67 -2.60
CA VAL A 165 -2.34 0.37 -2.35
C VAL A 165 -2.96 -0.71 -3.26
N ARG A 166 -4.29 -0.80 -3.32
CA ARG A 166 -4.99 -1.78 -4.18
C ARG A 166 -4.73 -1.58 -5.66
N LEU A 167 -4.71 -0.34 -6.14
CA LEU A 167 -4.35 -0.03 -7.53
C LEU A 167 -2.91 -0.46 -7.85
N ARG A 168 -1.99 -0.32 -6.88
CA ARG A 168 -0.62 -0.82 -7.07
C ARG A 168 -0.57 -2.34 -7.14
N GLN A 169 -1.32 -3.05 -6.30
CA GLN A 169 -1.42 -4.50 -6.36
C GLN A 169 -1.97 -4.94 -7.73
N ALA A 170 -3.10 -4.38 -8.15
CA ALA A 170 -3.75 -4.68 -9.43
C ALA A 170 -2.80 -4.43 -10.63
N TRP A 171 -2.05 -3.32 -10.60
CA TRP A 171 -1.04 -3.03 -11.62
C TRP A 171 0.08 -4.08 -11.65
N CYS A 172 0.62 -4.46 -10.48
CA CYS A 172 1.68 -5.45 -10.36
C CYS A 172 1.21 -6.85 -10.82
N GLU A 173 0.00 -7.25 -10.45
CA GLU A 173 -0.61 -8.51 -10.86
C GLU A 173 -0.82 -8.55 -12.37
N SER A 174 -1.37 -7.47 -12.95
CA SER A 174 -1.54 -7.35 -14.40
C SER A 174 -0.20 -7.41 -15.13
N ALA A 175 0.84 -6.75 -14.60
CA ALA A 175 2.18 -6.82 -15.17
C ALA A 175 2.77 -8.24 -15.15
N ARG A 176 2.49 -9.03 -14.11
CA ARG A 176 2.90 -10.45 -14.04
C ARG A 176 2.12 -11.31 -15.02
N ALA A 177 0.80 -11.17 -15.05
CA ALA A 177 -0.07 -11.91 -15.96
C ALA A 177 0.33 -11.69 -17.42
N MET A 178 0.60 -10.44 -17.83
CA MET A 178 1.15 -10.13 -19.16
C MET A 178 2.44 -10.90 -19.47
N ASN A 179 3.36 -11.02 -18.51
CA ASN A 179 4.61 -11.75 -18.73
C ASN A 179 4.42 -13.27 -18.69
N HIS A 180 3.45 -13.78 -17.93
CA HIS A 180 3.06 -15.20 -17.98
C HIS A 180 2.51 -15.57 -19.36
N LEU A 181 1.63 -14.74 -19.93
CA LEU A 181 1.08 -14.92 -21.27
C LEU A 181 2.18 -14.90 -22.34
N LYS A 182 3.16 -13.99 -22.25
CA LYS A 182 4.32 -13.98 -23.17
C LYS A 182 5.12 -15.28 -23.11
N MET A 183 5.36 -15.83 -21.92
CA MET A 183 6.09 -17.09 -21.77
C MET A 183 5.29 -18.25 -22.35
N LEU A 184 3.98 -18.30 -22.10
CA LEU A 184 3.09 -19.33 -22.62
C LEU A 184 3.02 -19.26 -24.16
N PHE A 185 2.93 -18.04 -24.72
CA PHE A 185 2.96 -17.80 -26.15
C PHE A 185 4.29 -18.25 -26.78
N ALA A 186 5.42 -17.89 -26.18
CA ALA A 186 6.75 -18.33 -26.64
C ALA A 186 6.89 -19.86 -26.65
N LYS A 187 6.40 -20.53 -25.60
CA LYS A 187 6.37 -21.99 -25.49
C LYS A 187 5.46 -22.60 -26.56
N HIS A 188 4.28 -22.03 -26.79
CA HIS A 188 3.32 -22.54 -27.78
C HIS A 188 3.84 -22.41 -29.22
N CYS A 189 4.50 -21.31 -29.55
CA CYS A 189 5.08 -21.04 -30.87
C CYS A 189 6.43 -21.75 -31.10
N ASN A 190 6.94 -22.51 -30.13
CA ASN A 190 8.27 -23.13 -30.15
C ASN A 190 9.41 -22.13 -30.44
N PHE A 191 9.28 -20.88 -29.98
CA PHE A 191 10.37 -19.92 -30.12
C PHE A 191 11.55 -20.35 -29.27
N SER A 192 12.77 -20.16 -29.78
CA SER A 192 13.96 -20.40 -28.99
C SER A 192 13.98 -19.45 -27.80
N LEU A 193 14.41 -19.94 -26.64
CA LEU A 193 14.52 -19.12 -25.42
C LEU A 193 15.38 -17.86 -25.66
N ALA A 194 16.41 -17.99 -26.51
CA ALA A 194 17.26 -16.88 -26.94
C ALA A 194 16.48 -15.82 -27.74
N ALA A 195 15.66 -16.22 -28.72
CA ALA A 195 14.85 -15.29 -29.50
C ALA A 195 13.78 -14.60 -28.63
N SER A 196 13.09 -15.36 -27.77
CA SER A 196 12.07 -14.78 -26.87
C SER A 196 12.68 -13.83 -25.83
N SER A 197 13.85 -14.16 -25.28
CA SER A 197 14.53 -13.29 -24.33
C SER A 197 15.16 -12.05 -24.96
N ALA A 198 15.50 -12.08 -26.24
CA ALA A 198 15.94 -10.92 -27.00
C ALA A 198 14.76 -9.99 -27.37
N GLY A 199 13.59 -10.56 -27.68
CA GLY A 199 12.40 -9.77 -28.05
C GLY A 199 11.68 -9.13 -26.86
N PHE A 200 11.68 -9.77 -25.68
CA PHE A 200 10.96 -9.27 -24.51
C PHE A 200 11.89 -8.61 -23.49
N ARG A 201 11.89 -7.27 -23.47
CA ARG A 201 12.64 -6.47 -22.49
C ARG A 201 12.21 -6.74 -21.04
N TRP A 202 10.91 -6.86 -20.81
CA TRP A 202 10.35 -7.10 -19.49
C TRP A 202 10.12 -8.60 -19.29
N LYS A 203 10.75 -9.13 -18.25
CA LYS A 203 10.59 -10.50 -17.75
C LYS A 203 9.91 -10.43 -16.40
N ILE A 204 9.36 -11.55 -15.92
CA ILE A 204 8.73 -11.63 -14.58
C ILE A 204 9.70 -11.15 -13.51
N GLN A 205 10.98 -11.50 -13.62
CA GLN A 205 12.02 -11.12 -12.67
C GLN A 205 12.39 -9.64 -12.72
N SER A 206 12.18 -8.98 -13.86
CA SER A 206 12.49 -7.56 -14.04
C SER A 206 11.34 -6.65 -13.67
N ILE A 207 10.17 -7.19 -13.32
CA ILE A 207 9.05 -6.38 -12.79
C ILE A 207 9.48 -5.84 -11.43
N PRO A 208 9.42 -4.52 -11.20
CA PRO A 208 9.70 -3.96 -9.89
C PRO A 208 8.71 -4.52 -8.88
N ARG A 209 9.21 -4.93 -7.71
CA ARG A 209 8.37 -5.41 -6.63
C ARG A 209 7.32 -4.36 -6.23
N ALA A 210 6.17 -4.82 -5.74
CA ALA A 210 5.08 -3.94 -5.35
C ALA A 210 5.51 -2.89 -4.32
N GLU A 211 6.35 -3.26 -3.36
CA GLU A 211 6.85 -2.41 -2.28
C GLU A 211 7.97 -1.42 -2.69
N LYS A 212 8.37 -1.39 -3.98
CA LYS A 212 9.47 -0.54 -4.43
C LYS A 212 9.17 0.95 -4.12
N LYS A 213 10.01 1.51 -3.25
CA LYS A 213 9.99 2.92 -2.85
C LYS A 213 10.36 3.84 -4.03
N MET A 214 10.04 5.13 -3.89
CA MET A 214 10.31 6.17 -4.90
C MET A 214 9.66 5.90 -6.27
N THR A 215 8.62 5.07 -6.29
CA THR A 215 7.72 4.97 -7.44
C THR A 215 6.61 6.00 -7.32
N VAL A 216 5.94 6.32 -8.43
CA VAL A 216 4.86 7.31 -8.41
C VAL A 216 3.74 6.90 -7.43
N PHE A 217 3.39 5.60 -7.35
CA PHE A 217 2.45 5.10 -6.34
C PHE A 217 2.91 5.36 -4.90
N TYR A 218 4.20 5.14 -4.61
CA TYR A 218 4.77 5.42 -3.29
C TYR A 218 4.68 6.91 -2.94
N LEU A 219 4.99 7.79 -3.90
CA LEU A 219 4.91 9.24 -3.70
C LEU A 219 3.46 9.71 -3.52
N SER A 220 2.51 9.14 -4.26
CA SER A 220 1.07 9.40 -4.06
C SER A 220 0.60 8.97 -2.67
N ALA A 221 0.98 7.77 -2.22
CA ALA A 221 0.66 7.29 -0.87
C ALA A 221 1.31 8.16 0.22
N LEU A 222 2.57 8.57 0.01
CA LEU A 222 3.29 9.46 0.91
C LEU A 222 2.61 10.83 1.02
N LEU A 223 2.18 11.41 -0.10
CA LEU A 223 1.47 12.68 -0.14
C LEU A 223 0.15 12.62 0.65
N ILE A 224 -0.66 11.58 0.42
CA ILE A 224 -1.90 11.34 1.17
C ILE A 224 -1.59 11.19 2.67
N SER A 225 -0.53 10.47 3.00
CA SER A 225 -0.15 10.21 4.40
C SER A 225 0.33 11.47 5.11
N ILE A 226 1.10 12.33 4.44
CA ILE A 226 1.53 13.62 4.99
C ILE A 226 0.33 14.50 5.32
N LEU A 227 -0.62 14.64 4.39
CA LEU A 227 -1.83 15.44 4.60
C LEU A 227 -2.73 14.86 5.69
N SER A 228 -2.86 13.54 5.75
CA SER A 228 -3.63 12.84 6.77
C SER A 228 -3.00 12.98 8.17
N ALA A 229 -1.67 12.88 8.25
CA ALA A 229 -0.91 13.07 9.47
C ALA A 229 -0.98 14.52 9.98
N ALA A 230 -0.90 15.51 9.07
CA ALA A 230 -1.06 16.91 9.41
C ALA A 230 -2.42 17.19 10.06
N ALA A 231 -3.50 16.58 9.56
CA ALA A 231 -4.83 16.70 10.16
C ALA A 231 -4.89 16.13 11.59
N ILE A 232 -4.23 15.00 11.85
CA ILE A 232 -4.10 14.44 13.21
C ILE A 232 -3.30 15.38 14.12
N GLY A 233 -2.20 15.93 13.63
CA GLY A 233 -1.40 16.90 14.38
C GLY A 233 -2.20 18.16 14.75
N LEU A 234 -2.97 18.69 13.79
CA LEU A 234 -3.84 19.84 14.00
C LEU A 234 -4.92 19.54 15.05
N ALA A 235 -5.65 18.43 14.88
CA ALA A 235 -6.68 18.00 15.82
C ALA A 235 -6.11 17.84 17.24
N SER A 236 -4.97 17.17 17.37
CA SER A 236 -4.30 16.94 18.65
C SER A 236 -3.88 18.25 19.32
N THR A 237 -3.29 19.16 18.55
CA THR A 237 -2.82 20.46 19.07
C THR A 237 -3.98 21.31 19.55
N ILE A 238 -5.04 21.42 18.74
CA ILE A 238 -6.24 22.21 19.10
C ILE A 238 -6.92 21.60 20.33
N MET A 239 -7.07 20.29 20.37
CA MET A 239 -7.70 19.58 21.48
C MET A 239 -6.96 19.80 22.81
N LEU A 240 -5.62 19.79 22.79
CA LEU A 240 -4.81 20.12 23.96
C LEU A 240 -4.94 21.60 24.36
N SER A 241 -5.04 22.51 23.39
CA SER A 241 -5.16 23.94 23.65
C SER A 241 -6.53 24.40 24.16
N ILE A 242 -7.63 23.69 23.85
CA ILE A 242 -8.99 24.10 24.27
C ILE A 242 -9.09 24.27 25.79
N ASN A 243 -8.41 23.41 26.57
CA ASN A 243 -8.53 23.48 28.04
C ASN A 243 -7.88 24.73 28.62
N LEU A 244 -6.72 25.13 28.08
CA LEU A 244 -6.08 26.39 28.50
C LEU A 244 -6.97 27.58 28.18
N LEU A 245 -7.65 27.55 27.04
CA LEU A 245 -8.56 28.63 26.65
C LEU A 245 -9.76 28.71 27.60
N HIS A 246 -10.29 27.56 28.05
CA HIS A 246 -11.42 27.53 28.98
C HIS A 246 -11.05 27.98 30.40
N GLU A 247 -9.83 27.69 30.86
CA GLU A 247 -9.36 28.04 32.21
C GLU A 247 -8.87 29.50 32.30
N SER A 248 -8.51 30.11 31.17
CA SER A 248 -7.94 31.47 31.10
C SER A 248 -8.91 32.66 31.21
N ASP A 249 -10.22 32.42 31.40
CA ASP A 249 -11.21 33.50 31.56
C ASP A 249 -11.02 34.31 32.87
N GLU A 250 -10.26 33.78 33.84
CA GLU A 250 -9.80 34.54 35.01
C GLU A 250 -8.45 35.26 34.73
N GLN A 251 -8.55 36.37 33.99
CA GLN A 251 -7.72 37.57 34.11
C GLN A 251 -6.17 37.39 34.16
N HIS A 252 -5.57 37.44 32.96
CA HIS A 252 -4.15 37.72 32.65
C HIS A 252 -3.13 36.56 32.68
N GLN A 253 -3.02 35.81 31.57
CA GLN A 253 -1.71 35.49 30.95
C GLN A 253 -1.86 34.94 29.51
N TYR A 254 -2.24 35.82 28.56
CA TYR A 254 -2.24 35.49 27.14
C TYR A 254 -0.80 35.52 26.60
N LEU A 255 -0.02 34.42 26.71
CA LEU A 255 0.98 34.08 25.66
C LEU A 255 1.76 32.77 25.89
N ASP A 256 1.62 32.09 27.02
CA ASP A 256 2.38 30.85 27.22
C ASP A 256 1.49 29.64 26.93
N ILE A 257 1.09 29.46 25.66
CA ILE A 257 0.72 28.10 25.23
C ILE A 257 1.99 27.28 25.46
N PRO A 258 1.98 26.30 26.39
CA PRO A 258 3.17 25.54 26.71
C PRO A 258 3.69 24.95 25.41
N LEU A 259 4.94 25.23 25.06
CA LEU A 259 5.60 24.70 23.86
C LEU A 259 5.40 23.18 23.71
N MET A 260 5.16 22.49 24.83
CA MET A 260 4.79 21.09 24.92
C MET A 260 3.58 20.68 24.05
N TYR A 261 2.52 21.48 23.91
CA TYR A 261 1.32 21.05 23.17
C TYR A 261 1.51 20.89 21.67
N PRO A 262 2.04 21.90 20.93
CA PRO A 262 2.36 21.70 19.53
C PRO A 262 3.44 20.63 19.32
N LEU A 263 4.36 20.43 20.28
CA LEU A 263 5.32 19.33 20.22
C LEU A 263 4.64 17.95 20.33
N ILE A 264 3.67 17.78 21.24
CA ILE A 264 2.88 16.55 21.35
C ILE A 264 2.07 16.32 20.07
N GLY A 265 1.37 17.34 19.57
CA GLY A 265 0.61 17.25 18.32
C GLY A 265 1.48 16.87 17.13
N PHE A 266 2.68 17.49 17.00
CA PHE A 266 3.66 17.12 15.99
C PHE A 266 4.16 15.68 16.15
N GLY A 267 4.43 15.25 17.38
CA GLY A 267 4.82 13.86 17.69
C GLY A 267 3.77 12.85 17.23
N LEU A 268 2.49 13.11 17.50
CA LEU A 268 1.38 12.27 17.06
C LEU A 268 1.22 12.26 15.54
N ALA A 269 1.38 13.41 14.87
CA ALA A 269 1.40 13.48 13.41
C ALA A 269 2.54 12.63 12.81
N LEU A 270 3.76 12.77 13.34
CA LEU A 270 4.91 12.01 12.86
C LEU A 270 4.72 10.51 13.08
N PHE A 271 4.22 10.10 14.25
CA PHE A 271 3.86 8.71 14.52
C PHE A 271 2.84 8.19 13.49
N HIS A 272 1.78 8.96 13.22
CA HIS A 272 0.75 8.58 12.26
C HIS A 272 1.30 8.41 10.85
N LEU A 273 2.18 9.31 10.40
CA LEU A 273 2.85 9.23 9.10
C LEU A 273 3.72 7.98 9.00
N ILE A 274 4.55 7.71 10.02
CA ILE A 274 5.39 6.51 10.07
C ILE A 274 4.53 5.25 10.05
N PHE A 275 3.42 5.24 10.80
CA PHE A 275 2.47 4.14 10.81
C PHE A 275 1.86 3.89 9.43
N GLN A 276 1.30 4.92 8.78
CA GLN A 276 0.75 4.82 7.42
C GLN A 276 1.77 4.28 6.43
N MET A 277 2.99 4.83 6.41
CA MET A 277 4.03 4.38 5.48
C MET A 277 4.58 2.98 5.80
N SER A 278 4.52 2.57 7.07
CA SER A 278 4.77 1.18 7.45
C SER A 278 3.69 0.30 6.84
N MET A 279 2.41 0.64 7.04
CA MET A 279 1.24 -0.04 6.44
C MET A 279 1.30 -0.13 4.92
N TYR A 280 1.83 0.87 4.23
CA TYR A 280 2.06 0.79 2.78
C TYR A 280 2.95 -0.39 2.41
N THR A 281 4.07 -0.53 3.13
CA THR A 281 5.05 -1.61 2.89
C THR A 281 4.47 -2.97 3.27
N VAL A 282 3.71 -3.01 4.37
CA VAL A 282 2.99 -4.19 4.86
C VAL A 282 2.05 -4.75 3.81
N LEU A 283 1.14 -3.91 3.33
CA LEU A 283 0.05 -4.30 2.46
C LEU A 283 0.53 -4.66 1.05
N LEU A 284 1.72 -4.20 0.66
CA LEU A 284 2.33 -4.52 -0.63
C LEU A 284 3.36 -5.66 -0.53
N GLU A 285 3.59 -6.25 0.64
CA GLU A 285 4.54 -7.35 0.78
C GLU A 285 4.01 -8.61 0.09
N GLU A 286 4.71 -9.05 -0.95
CA GLU A 286 4.35 -10.26 -1.69
C GLU A 286 4.69 -11.54 -0.91
N PRO A 287 3.86 -12.60 -1.00
CA PRO A 287 4.13 -13.88 -0.35
C PRO A 287 5.45 -14.52 -0.83
N ALA A 288 6.07 -15.32 0.04
CA ALA A 288 7.38 -15.95 -0.22
C ALA A 288 7.37 -16.92 -1.41
N THR A 289 6.23 -17.55 -1.66
CA THR A 289 6.02 -18.61 -2.64
C THR A 289 6.40 -18.15 -4.04
N VAL A 290 5.98 -16.94 -4.43
CA VAL A 290 6.32 -16.33 -5.73
C VAL A 290 7.84 -16.14 -5.91
N LYS A 291 8.60 -15.89 -4.82
CA LYS A 291 10.06 -15.71 -4.91
C LYS A 291 10.80 -17.02 -5.21
N ASN A 292 10.29 -18.13 -4.69
CA ASN A 292 10.95 -19.43 -4.82
C ASN A 292 10.70 -20.06 -6.19
N GLU A 293 9.49 -19.93 -6.76
CA GLU A 293 9.18 -20.40 -8.11
C GLU A 293 10.05 -19.73 -9.18
N VAL A 294 10.25 -18.41 -9.04
CA VAL A 294 11.13 -17.65 -9.93
C VAL A 294 12.56 -18.20 -9.90
N LYS A 295 13.04 -18.55 -8.71
CA LYS A 295 14.41 -19.04 -8.52
C LYS A 295 14.58 -20.49 -8.96
N SER A 296 13.60 -21.35 -8.73
CA SER A 296 13.64 -22.74 -9.20
C SER A 296 13.63 -22.83 -10.72
N ASN A 297 12.90 -21.95 -11.40
CA ASN A 297 12.89 -21.89 -12.87
C ASN A 297 14.23 -21.42 -13.48
N GLU A 298 15.06 -20.67 -12.73
CA GLU A 298 16.42 -20.30 -13.16
C GLU A 298 17.44 -21.43 -12.97
N GLU A 299 17.28 -22.26 -11.92
CA GLU A 299 18.21 -23.35 -11.60
C GLU A 299 18.03 -24.60 -12.47
N VAL A 300 16.97 -24.68 -13.28
CA VAL A 300 16.87 -25.65 -14.39
C VAL A 300 17.86 -25.24 -15.48
N LYS A 301 19.17 -25.38 -15.19
CA LYS A 301 20.23 -25.41 -16.18
C LYS A 301 19.85 -26.47 -17.21
N PRO A 302 19.99 -26.22 -18.52
CA PRO A 302 19.77 -27.24 -19.53
C PRO A 302 20.81 -28.34 -19.35
N SER A 303 20.48 -29.34 -18.51
CA SER A 303 21.24 -30.55 -18.29
C SER A 303 21.07 -31.52 -19.47
N SER A 304 20.99 -30.98 -20.69
CA SER A 304 20.99 -31.76 -21.91
C SER A 304 22.44 -32.01 -22.34
N PRO A 305 23.00 -33.22 -22.08
CA PRO A 305 24.32 -33.60 -22.59
C PRO A 305 24.38 -33.63 -24.13
N ARG A 306 23.26 -33.46 -24.85
CA ARG A 306 23.22 -33.54 -26.32
C ARG A 306 23.83 -32.34 -27.05
N LEU A 307 23.97 -31.17 -26.42
CA LEU A 307 24.60 -30.01 -27.08
C LEU A 307 26.13 -29.97 -26.98
N LYS A 308 26.76 -30.85 -26.18
CA LYS A 308 28.24 -30.95 -26.15
C LYS A 308 28.81 -31.73 -27.35
N LYS A 309 28.03 -32.63 -27.97
CA LYS A 309 28.51 -33.43 -29.12
C LYS A 309 28.56 -32.69 -30.46
N ALA A 310 27.79 -31.60 -30.62
CA ALA A 310 27.77 -30.83 -31.87
C ALA A 310 28.93 -29.81 -32.00
N ARG A 311 29.74 -29.61 -30.95
CA ARG A 311 30.88 -28.68 -30.95
C ARG A 311 32.25 -29.36 -31.07
N GLN A 312 32.30 -30.68 -31.21
CA GLN A 312 33.55 -31.47 -31.20
C GLN A 312 33.96 -32.09 -32.54
N ASN A 313 33.29 -31.78 -33.66
CA ASN A 313 33.77 -32.15 -34.99
C ASN A 313 34.01 -30.91 -35.86
N PRO A 314 35.21 -30.31 -35.81
CA PRO A 314 35.76 -29.59 -36.95
C PRO A 314 36.31 -30.64 -37.93
N GLY A 315 35.44 -31.07 -38.85
CA GLY A 315 35.87 -31.68 -40.10
C GLY A 315 36.11 -30.57 -41.12
#